data_AF-A0A352N439-F1
#
_entry.id   AF-A0A352N439-F1
#
_cell.length_a   1.000
_cell.length_b   1.000
_cell.length_c   1.000
_cell.angle_alpha   90.00
_cell.angle_beta   90.00
_cell.angle_gamma   90.00
#
_symmetry.space_group_name_H-M   'P 1'
#
loop_
_entity.id
_entity.type
_entity.pdbx_description
1 polymer ?
#
loop_
_entity_poly.entity_id
_entity_poly.type
_entity_poly.pdbx_seq_one_letter_code
_entity_poly.pdbx_strand_id
1 'polypeptide(L)'
;MEDKQDAVAGRNNVFKMLMLFLGLIFVLAIIFFLFVYFVYGSYMNGLKTKLDAKLKVLREAGYPVTLSELDSWYTAVKDEDNAVLVYQRGFDSFIEIGKCDFAGKVPELAGKKAEDGAWEPMKNIPIAGTCRTPVPPDMLSERERKMSAIYLETNKESLQFFKMAAKMEKCRFKIDLKEGYMIFLPHLSRLRNGVRLLALESLLASEKGDLETCLEDIEYIFGIARSLDREPVLISFLVRNACNAIAINAVENLLSRVELDEAQLQRIMNAIQNTENPYGLNRALAGENVFFIDMDWSKFWASEVLSGEGSSAGTSALIKFQKISGISMKSKIIWMEFITPAMEDSKKPFPKALKDTAVNDNAFYERAGKERSSLSPYDKLAFIPVGMMMPGLSTAISKKAQILAMHRAAMTALAIERYRLKNRALPESLDMLVPEFLPVLPQDPFTGGNFQYKKGGYDYFLQKDAEYPGMEKKNIVLHKVKSFGEKADSYEKEACFLRRNGYMIYSLGGNLTDEGGFPDNSTGDIPFRIAR
;
A
#
# COMPACT_ATOMS: atom_id res chain seq x y z
N MET A 1 -85.68 46.21 -10.67
CA MET A 1 -85.06 45.42 -9.59
C MET A 1 -84.61 44.05 -10.08
N GLU A 2 -85.21 43.49 -11.14
CA GLU A 2 -84.81 42.22 -11.78
C GLU A 2 -83.37 42.22 -12.33
N ASP A 3 -82.92 43.29 -13.00
CA ASP A 3 -81.56 43.39 -13.58
C ASP A 3 -80.40 43.26 -12.56
N LYS A 4 -80.67 43.56 -11.28
CA LYS A 4 -79.67 43.40 -10.20
C LYS A 4 -79.67 41.97 -9.63
N GLN A 5 -80.74 41.21 -9.75
CA GLN A 5 -80.83 39.83 -9.27
C GLN A 5 -80.14 38.85 -10.22
N ASP A 6 -80.28 39.03 -11.53
CA ASP A 6 -79.60 38.19 -12.54
C ASP A 6 -78.08 38.41 -12.56
N ALA A 7 -77.62 39.64 -12.34
CA ALA A 7 -76.21 39.96 -12.20
C ALA A 7 -75.56 39.34 -10.95
N VAL A 8 -76.33 39.08 -9.89
CA VAL A 8 -75.87 38.43 -8.64
C VAL A 8 -75.89 36.90 -8.78
N ALA A 9 -76.89 36.34 -9.46
CA ALA A 9 -76.97 34.92 -9.77
C ALA A 9 -75.84 34.46 -10.71
N GLY A 10 -75.54 35.24 -11.76
CA GLY A 10 -74.39 35.00 -12.65
C GLY A 10 -73.05 35.05 -11.91
N ARG A 11 -72.87 36.01 -10.99
CA ARG A 11 -71.65 36.15 -10.17
C ARG A 11 -71.46 34.97 -9.21
N ASN A 12 -72.55 34.44 -8.63
CA ASN A 12 -72.52 33.25 -7.77
C ASN A 12 -72.20 31.97 -8.54
N ASN A 13 -72.68 31.82 -9.78
CA ASN A 13 -72.36 30.67 -10.62
C ASN A 13 -70.90 30.69 -11.09
N VAL A 14 -70.36 31.85 -11.46
CA VAL A 14 -68.93 32.01 -11.78
C VAL A 14 -68.06 31.71 -10.56
N PHE A 15 -68.44 32.18 -9.37
CA PHE A 15 -67.71 31.88 -8.12
C PHE A 15 -67.73 30.39 -7.76
N LYS A 16 -68.86 29.70 -7.91
CA LYS A 16 -68.95 28.24 -7.72
C LYS A 16 -68.10 27.47 -8.73
N MET A 17 -68.11 27.86 -10.00
CA MET A 17 -67.27 27.26 -11.04
C MET A 17 -65.78 27.44 -10.73
N LEU A 18 -65.38 28.64 -10.28
CA LEU A 18 -64.02 28.93 -9.85
C LEU A 18 -63.58 28.07 -8.66
N MET A 19 -64.44 27.94 -7.63
CA MET A 19 -64.18 27.09 -6.46
C MET A 19 -64.04 25.61 -6.82
N LEU A 20 -64.87 25.09 -7.73
CA LEU A 20 -64.75 23.72 -8.24
C LEU A 20 -63.47 23.51 -9.05
N PHE A 21 -63.08 24.48 -9.87
CA PHE A 21 -61.82 24.44 -10.63
C PHE A 21 -60.59 24.47 -9.72
N LEU A 22 -60.58 25.35 -8.71
CA LEU A 22 -59.52 25.39 -7.69
C LEU A 22 -59.47 24.10 -6.87
N GLY A 23 -60.63 23.53 -6.51
CA GLY A 23 -60.71 22.23 -5.85
C GLY A 23 -60.16 21.09 -6.70
N LEU A 24 -60.43 21.08 -8.00
CA LEU A 24 -59.87 20.10 -8.94
C LEU A 24 -58.34 20.24 -9.07
N ILE A 25 -57.83 21.47 -9.20
CA ILE A 25 -56.38 21.72 -9.22
C ILE A 25 -55.73 21.22 -7.93
N PHE A 26 -56.35 21.47 -6.78
CA PHE A 26 -55.84 21.00 -5.50
C PHE A 26 -55.80 19.46 -5.41
N VAL A 27 -56.86 18.77 -5.86
CA VAL A 27 -56.89 17.30 -5.90
C VAL A 27 -55.83 16.74 -6.87
N LEU A 28 -55.68 17.33 -8.06
CA LEU A 28 -54.65 16.94 -9.02
C LEU A 28 -53.24 17.16 -8.46
N ALA A 29 -53.02 18.25 -7.73
CA ALA A 29 -51.75 18.49 -7.04
C ALA A 29 -51.47 17.41 -5.99
N ILE A 30 -52.45 17.03 -5.16
CA ILE A 30 -52.31 15.94 -4.18
C ILE A 30 -51.95 14.62 -4.87
N ILE A 31 -52.68 14.25 -5.93
CA ILE A 31 -52.41 13.01 -6.68
C ILE A 31 -50.99 13.05 -7.25
N PHE A 32 -50.57 14.18 -7.81
CA PHE A 32 -49.20 14.35 -8.30
C PHE A 32 -48.15 14.18 -7.20
N PHE A 33 -48.35 14.79 -6.02
CA PHE A 33 -47.44 14.63 -4.88
C PHE A 33 -47.38 13.17 -4.38
N LEU A 34 -48.52 12.49 -4.30
CA LEU A 34 -48.57 11.06 -3.93
C LEU A 34 -47.84 10.18 -4.95
N PHE A 35 -48.02 10.47 -6.24
CA PHE A 35 -47.30 9.77 -7.31
C PHE A 35 -45.79 9.99 -7.22
N VAL A 36 -45.34 11.24 -7.06
CA VAL A 36 -43.92 11.57 -6.88
C VAL A 36 -43.35 10.87 -5.64
N TYR A 37 -44.09 10.88 -4.53
CA TYR A 37 -43.69 10.18 -3.30
C TYR A 37 -43.57 8.67 -3.51
N PHE A 38 -44.53 8.04 -4.21
CA PHE A 38 -44.50 6.62 -4.52
C PHE A 38 -43.32 6.24 -5.43
N VAL A 39 -43.06 7.03 -6.48
CA VAL A 39 -41.92 6.83 -7.40
C VAL A 39 -40.60 6.97 -6.64
N TYR A 40 -40.47 8.02 -5.81
CA TYR A 40 -39.29 8.22 -4.97
C TYR A 40 -39.09 7.08 -3.96
N GLY A 41 -40.16 6.64 -3.27
CA GLY A 41 -40.11 5.53 -2.34
C GLY A 41 -39.68 4.22 -3.02
N SER A 42 -40.23 3.94 -4.20
CA SER A 42 -39.86 2.77 -5.01
C SER A 42 -38.40 2.81 -5.44
N TYR A 43 -37.90 3.97 -5.85
CA TYR A 43 -36.50 4.18 -6.21
C TYR A 43 -35.56 3.93 -5.02
N MET A 44 -35.84 4.54 -3.87
CA MET A 44 -35.02 4.38 -2.66
C MET A 44 -35.04 2.93 -2.15
N ASN A 45 -36.19 2.27 -2.20
CA ASN A 45 -36.31 0.85 -1.86
C ASN A 45 -35.50 -0.03 -2.82
N GLY A 46 -35.49 0.30 -4.12
CA GLY A 46 -34.68 -0.38 -5.12
C GLY A 46 -33.18 -0.27 -4.85
N LEU A 47 -32.68 0.93 -4.51
CA LEU A 47 -31.28 1.12 -4.12
C LEU A 47 -30.93 0.33 -2.85
N LYS A 48 -31.77 0.41 -1.82
CA LYS A 48 -31.58 -0.32 -0.57
C LYS A 48 -31.52 -1.82 -0.80
N THR A 49 -32.47 -2.39 -1.55
CA THR A 49 -32.52 -3.81 -1.86
C THR A 49 -31.26 -4.28 -2.60
N LYS A 50 -30.77 -3.49 -3.57
CA LYS A 50 -29.52 -3.80 -4.28
C LYS A 50 -28.30 -3.78 -3.36
N LEU A 51 -28.20 -2.77 -2.49
CA LEU A 51 -27.10 -2.67 -1.54
C LEU A 51 -27.15 -3.84 -0.53
N ASP A 52 -28.31 -4.10 0.08
CA ASP A 52 -28.50 -5.19 1.03
C ASP A 52 -28.17 -6.56 0.43
N ALA A 53 -28.54 -6.80 -0.84
CA ALA A 53 -28.18 -8.02 -1.56
C ALA A 53 -26.65 -8.19 -1.71
N LYS A 54 -25.93 -7.12 -2.09
CA LYS A 54 -24.47 -7.15 -2.19
C LYS A 54 -23.81 -7.36 -0.83
N LEU A 55 -24.29 -6.70 0.23
CA LEU A 55 -23.78 -6.88 1.59
C LEU A 55 -24.04 -8.30 2.11
N LYS A 56 -25.21 -8.87 1.79
CA LYS A 56 -25.55 -10.25 2.14
C LYS A 56 -24.56 -11.24 1.52
N VAL A 57 -24.22 -11.09 0.24
CA VAL A 57 -23.24 -11.95 -0.45
C VAL A 57 -21.87 -11.90 0.25
N LEU A 58 -21.40 -10.70 0.63
CA LEU A 58 -20.13 -10.55 1.36
C LEU A 58 -20.17 -11.20 2.75
N ARG A 59 -21.28 -11.01 3.48
CA ARG A 59 -21.45 -11.62 4.81
C ARG A 59 -21.52 -13.15 4.72
N GLU A 60 -22.21 -13.70 3.72
CA GLU A 60 -22.25 -15.14 3.44
C GLU A 60 -20.87 -15.71 3.05
N ALA A 61 -20.03 -14.90 2.40
CA ALA A 61 -18.62 -15.21 2.13
C ALA A 61 -17.70 -15.04 3.36
N GLY A 62 -18.24 -14.66 4.52
CA GLY A 62 -17.48 -14.53 5.77
C GLY A 62 -16.74 -13.20 5.94
N TYR A 63 -17.02 -12.20 5.11
CA TYR A 63 -16.44 -10.86 5.24
C TYR A 63 -17.26 -9.95 6.16
N PRO A 64 -16.61 -9.07 6.93
CA PRO A 64 -17.31 -8.04 7.68
C PRO A 64 -17.93 -7.02 6.71
N VAL A 65 -19.10 -6.50 7.07
CA VAL A 65 -19.80 -5.44 6.33
C VAL A 65 -20.18 -4.24 7.20
N THR A 66 -19.81 -4.25 8.48
CA THR A 66 -19.92 -3.12 9.41
C THR A 66 -18.63 -2.95 10.20
N LEU A 67 -18.39 -1.75 10.76
CA LEU A 67 -17.19 -1.51 11.57
C LEU A 67 -17.13 -2.40 12.82
N SER A 68 -18.27 -2.70 13.45
CA SER A 68 -18.32 -3.59 14.61
C SER A 68 -17.98 -5.04 14.25
N GLU A 69 -18.45 -5.51 13.09
CA GLU A 69 -18.06 -6.83 12.55
C GLU A 69 -16.57 -6.85 12.21
N LEU A 70 -16.03 -5.77 11.61
CA LEU A 70 -14.60 -5.66 11.26
C LEU A 70 -13.70 -5.68 12.50
N ASP A 71 -14.05 -4.92 13.55
CA ASP A 71 -13.31 -4.91 14.81
C ASP A 71 -13.30 -6.29 15.50
N SER A 72 -14.44 -6.99 15.46
CA SER A 72 -14.56 -8.37 15.96
C SER A 72 -13.77 -9.37 15.11
N TRP A 73 -13.69 -9.14 13.79
CA TRP A 73 -12.92 -9.96 12.85
C TRP A 73 -11.41 -9.82 13.04
N TYR A 74 -10.94 -8.69 13.59
CA TYR A 74 -9.58 -8.52 14.06
C TYR A 74 -9.45 -9.04 15.50
N THR A 75 -9.40 -10.37 15.64
CA THR A 75 -9.51 -11.09 16.90
C THR A 75 -8.51 -10.62 17.97
N ALA A 76 -9.01 -10.42 19.20
CA ALA A 76 -8.22 -10.05 20.38
C ALA A 76 -7.12 -11.09 20.69
N VAL A 77 -5.98 -10.59 21.19
CA VAL A 77 -4.89 -11.41 21.75
C VAL A 77 -4.76 -11.03 23.22
N LYS A 78 -4.63 -12.03 24.10
CA LYS A 78 -4.41 -11.81 25.54
C LYS A 78 -3.09 -11.06 25.76
N ASP A 79 -3.07 -10.15 26.71
CA ASP A 79 -1.91 -9.28 26.97
C ASP A 79 -0.60 -10.04 27.20
N GLU A 80 -0.64 -11.16 27.94
CA GLU A 80 0.53 -12.02 28.21
C GLU A 80 1.16 -12.62 26.93
N ASP A 81 0.33 -12.84 25.91
CA ASP A 81 0.71 -13.41 24.62
C ASP A 81 0.97 -12.34 23.55
N ASN A 82 0.60 -11.07 23.80
CA ASN A 82 0.52 -10.05 22.76
C ASN A 82 1.82 -9.24 22.67
N ALA A 83 2.50 -9.33 21.52
CA ALA A 83 3.73 -8.59 21.24
C ALA A 83 3.58 -7.06 21.36
N VAL A 84 2.35 -6.53 21.28
CA VAL A 84 2.08 -5.09 21.33
C VAL A 84 2.66 -4.41 22.58
N LEU A 85 2.63 -5.08 23.75
CA LEU A 85 3.12 -4.49 25.00
C LEU A 85 4.64 -4.34 24.98
N VAL A 86 5.33 -5.27 24.30
CA VAL A 86 6.79 -5.21 24.12
C VAL A 86 7.14 -4.18 23.05
N TYR A 87 6.42 -4.15 21.93
CA TYR A 87 6.58 -3.10 20.92
C TYR A 87 6.37 -1.70 21.50
N GLN A 88 5.39 -1.51 22.38
CA GLN A 88 5.13 -0.22 23.02
C GLN A 88 6.36 0.28 23.79
N ARG A 89 7.05 -0.60 24.54
CA ARG A 89 8.32 -0.24 25.22
C ARG A 89 9.41 0.15 24.23
N GLY A 90 9.50 -0.57 23.11
CA GLY A 90 10.40 -0.21 22.01
C GLY A 90 10.07 1.16 21.41
N PHE A 91 8.79 1.47 21.25
CA PHE A 91 8.34 2.76 20.75
C PHE A 91 8.63 3.92 21.71
N ASP A 92 8.44 3.70 23.01
CA ASP A 92 8.59 4.74 24.03
C ASP A 92 10.07 5.08 24.29
N SER A 93 10.97 4.12 24.04
CA SER A 93 12.44 4.30 24.13
C SER A 93 13.11 4.71 22.81
N PHE A 94 12.35 4.82 21.70
CA PHE A 94 12.90 5.16 20.39
C PHE A 94 13.27 6.65 20.29
N ILE A 95 14.48 6.93 19.81
CA ILE A 95 14.99 8.26 19.53
C ILE A 95 15.13 8.45 18.02
N GLU A 96 14.37 9.42 17.49
CA GLU A 96 14.44 9.83 16.08
C GLU A 96 15.84 10.34 15.73
N ILE A 97 16.29 10.07 14.51
CA ILE A 97 17.60 10.48 13.99
C ILE A 97 17.89 11.98 14.19
N GLY A 98 16.90 12.85 14.00
CA GLY A 98 17.05 14.30 14.17
C GLY A 98 17.20 14.76 15.63
N LYS A 99 16.96 13.88 16.61
CA LYS A 99 17.08 14.15 18.05
C LYS A 99 18.34 13.52 18.67
N CYS A 100 19.15 12.83 17.88
CA CYS A 100 20.38 12.21 18.36
C CYS A 100 21.48 13.26 18.54
N ASP A 101 22.21 13.16 19.65
CA ASP A 101 23.36 14.03 19.94
C ASP A 101 24.59 13.62 19.14
N PHE A 102 24.57 13.89 17.84
CA PHE A 102 25.72 13.68 16.97
C PHE A 102 26.81 14.75 17.19
N ALA A 103 26.41 15.99 17.47
CA ALA A 103 27.34 17.11 17.62
C ALA A 103 28.23 16.97 18.87
N GLY A 104 27.66 16.50 20.00
CA GLY A 104 28.42 16.24 21.22
C GLY A 104 29.31 15.00 21.14
N LYS A 105 28.92 14.00 20.35
CA LYS A 105 29.67 12.73 20.20
C LYS A 105 30.68 12.74 19.05
N VAL A 106 30.47 13.58 18.02
CA VAL A 106 31.39 13.75 16.89
C VAL A 106 31.49 15.25 16.54
N PRO A 107 32.35 16.02 17.22
CA PRO A 107 32.44 17.48 17.06
C PRO A 107 32.77 17.94 15.63
N GLU A 108 33.53 17.13 14.89
CA GLU A 108 33.87 17.32 13.47
C GLU A 108 32.63 17.31 12.54
N LEU A 109 31.50 16.80 13.03
CA LEU A 109 30.24 16.61 12.29
C LEU A 109 29.14 17.60 12.73
N ALA A 110 29.47 18.58 13.58
CA ALA A 110 28.53 19.56 14.06
C ALA A 110 28.09 20.53 12.94
N GLY A 111 26.84 20.37 12.50
CA GLY A 111 25.99 21.48 12.08
C GLY A 111 26.33 22.20 10.77
N LYS A 112 26.22 21.51 9.63
CA LYS A 112 25.78 22.15 8.39
C LYS A 112 24.41 21.59 7.99
N LYS A 113 23.50 22.44 7.55
CA LYS A 113 22.38 21.99 6.71
C LYS A 113 22.97 21.78 5.32
N ALA A 114 22.64 20.66 4.69
CA ALA A 114 22.97 20.48 3.28
C ALA A 114 22.25 21.54 2.43
N GLU A 115 22.72 21.76 1.20
CA GLU A 115 22.16 22.76 0.27
C GLU A 115 20.66 22.54 -0.04
N ASP A 116 20.16 21.31 0.12
CA ASP A 116 18.75 20.93 -0.03
C ASP A 116 17.90 21.08 1.26
N GLY A 117 18.48 21.65 2.32
CA GLY A 117 17.80 21.92 3.59
C GLY A 117 17.71 20.72 4.54
N ALA A 118 18.17 19.52 4.16
CA ALA A 118 18.23 18.38 5.06
C ALA A 118 19.39 18.52 6.07
N TRP A 119 19.22 17.97 7.27
CA TRP A 119 20.29 17.92 8.25
C TRP A 119 21.36 16.92 7.81
N GLU A 120 22.63 17.33 7.80
CA GLU A 120 23.79 16.49 7.43
C GLU A 120 23.77 15.08 8.06
N PRO A 121 23.46 14.89 9.36
CA PRO A 121 23.34 13.56 9.94
C PRO A 121 22.36 12.61 9.24
N MET A 122 21.22 13.13 8.75
CA MET A 122 20.22 12.31 8.05
C MET A 122 20.74 11.81 6.70
N LYS A 123 21.63 12.56 6.03
CA LYS A 123 22.22 12.13 4.75
C LYS A 123 23.23 10.99 4.89
N ASN A 124 23.82 10.81 6.07
CA ASN A 124 24.99 9.95 6.26
C ASN A 124 24.71 8.66 7.05
N ILE A 125 23.44 8.31 7.31
CA ILE A 125 23.08 7.03 7.93
C ILE A 125 22.37 6.17 6.88
N PRO A 126 22.92 5.03 6.46
CA PRO A 126 22.26 4.14 5.50
C PRO A 126 20.97 3.58 6.09
N ILE A 127 19.98 3.34 5.24
CA ILE A 127 18.69 2.69 5.58
C ILE A 127 17.76 3.51 6.49
N ALA A 128 18.27 4.01 7.62
CA ALA A 128 17.54 4.81 8.60
C ALA A 128 17.53 6.31 8.28
N GLY A 129 18.55 6.80 7.59
CA GLY A 129 18.61 8.14 7.01
C GLY A 129 18.14 8.18 5.56
N THR A 130 18.63 9.16 4.80
CA THR A 130 18.38 9.27 3.35
C THR A 130 19.45 8.57 2.51
N CYS A 131 20.49 7.99 3.14
CA CYS A 131 21.50 7.18 2.45
C CYS A 131 20.90 5.85 1.97
N ARG A 132 21.32 5.44 0.79
CA ARG A 132 20.63 4.48 -0.08
C ARG A 132 20.76 3.03 0.38
N THR A 133 19.76 2.21 0.03
CA THR A 133 19.83 0.74 -0.01
C THR A 133 19.65 0.19 -1.43
N PRO A 134 20.30 -0.93 -1.80
CA PRO A 134 21.36 -1.61 -1.05
C PRO A 134 22.64 -0.76 -0.99
N VAL A 135 23.42 -0.94 0.07
CA VAL A 135 24.72 -0.27 0.24
C VAL A 135 25.77 -1.19 -0.38
N PRO A 136 26.57 -0.76 -1.36
CA PRO A 136 27.60 -1.63 -1.92
C PRO A 136 28.62 -2.05 -0.83
N PRO A 137 29.16 -3.29 -0.86
CA PRO A 137 30.02 -3.86 0.19
C PRO A 137 31.14 -2.95 0.70
N ASP A 138 31.85 -2.27 -0.21
CA ASP A 138 33.07 -1.52 0.13
C ASP A 138 32.84 -0.01 0.33
N MET A 139 31.58 0.41 0.45
CA MET A 139 31.20 1.81 0.28
C MET A 139 30.74 2.50 1.56
N LEU A 140 30.70 1.79 2.70
CA LEU A 140 30.41 2.46 3.96
C LEU A 140 31.67 3.21 4.41
N SER A 141 31.64 4.53 4.27
CA SER A 141 32.71 5.40 4.75
C SER A 141 32.88 5.29 6.28
N GLU A 142 34.06 5.63 6.78
CA GLU A 142 34.30 5.69 8.23
C GLU A 142 33.30 6.62 8.93
N ARG A 143 32.89 7.69 8.25
CA ARG A 143 31.86 8.63 8.72
C ARG A 143 30.50 7.93 8.88
N GLU A 144 30.04 7.23 7.85
CA GLU A 144 28.76 6.50 7.90
C GLU A 144 28.79 5.40 8.98
N ARG A 145 29.91 4.68 9.14
CA ARG A 145 30.10 3.69 10.21
C ARG A 145 29.95 4.31 11.60
N LYS A 146 30.68 5.40 11.88
CA LYS A 146 30.63 6.10 13.17
C LYS A 146 29.23 6.61 13.49
N MET A 147 28.57 7.24 12.52
CA MET A 147 27.21 7.76 12.68
C MET A 147 26.19 6.65 12.92
N SER A 148 26.29 5.55 12.19
CA SER A 148 25.43 4.38 12.36
C SER A 148 25.61 3.75 13.73
N ALA A 149 26.86 3.58 14.19
CA ALA A 149 27.16 3.05 15.52
C ALA A 149 26.60 3.93 16.64
N ILE A 150 26.74 5.25 16.53
CA ILE A 150 26.16 6.20 17.49
C ILE A 150 24.62 6.12 17.49
N TYR A 151 24.01 6.01 16.32
CA TYR A 151 22.56 5.95 16.20
C TYR A 151 21.99 4.67 16.82
N LEU A 152 22.65 3.53 16.59
CA LEU A 152 22.31 2.25 17.20
C LEU A 152 22.53 2.28 18.72
N GLU A 153 23.66 2.79 19.20
CA GLU A 153 23.94 2.89 20.64
C GLU A 153 22.90 3.79 21.35
N THR A 154 22.49 4.88 20.70
CA THR A 154 21.44 5.78 21.22
C THR A 154 20.08 5.08 21.31
N ASN A 155 19.83 4.09 20.44
CA ASN A 155 18.57 3.34 20.37
C ASN A 155 18.67 1.90 20.92
N LYS A 156 19.74 1.54 21.64
CA LYS A 156 19.99 0.15 22.05
C LYS A 156 18.84 -0.48 22.84
N GLU A 157 18.19 0.29 23.71
CA GLU A 157 17.06 -0.17 24.52
C GLU A 157 15.83 -0.44 23.62
N SER A 158 15.51 0.52 22.75
CA SER A 158 14.44 0.38 21.76
C SER A 158 14.65 -0.85 20.87
N LEU A 159 15.88 -1.03 20.40
CA LEU A 159 16.30 -2.15 19.55
C LEU A 159 16.09 -3.50 20.25
N GLN A 160 16.48 -3.62 21.53
CA GLN A 160 16.24 -4.84 22.31
C GLN A 160 14.76 -5.20 22.40
N PHE A 161 13.88 -4.23 22.66
CA PHE A 161 12.44 -4.48 22.69
C PHE A 161 11.89 -4.88 21.31
N PHE A 162 12.38 -4.29 20.23
CA PHE A 162 12.02 -4.72 18.87
C PHE A 162 12.42 -6.18 18.62
N LYS A 163 13.64 -6.59 19.00
CA LYS A 163 14.12 -7.98 18.89
C LYS A 163 13.25 -8.95 19.69
N MET A 164 12.92 -8.60 20.93
CA MET A 164 12.05 -9.41 21.79
C MET A 164 10.65 -9.57 21.19
N ALA A 165 10.03 -8.47 20.78
CA ALA A 165 8.68 -8.47 20.22
C ALA A 165 8.60 -9.24 18.89
N ALA A 166 9.64 -9.15 18.05
CA ALA A 166 9.69 -9.83 16.75
C ALA A 166 9.71 -11.37 16.87
N LYS A 167 10.12 -11.92 18.01
CA LYS A 167 10.09 -13.37 18.30
C LYS A 167 8.71 -13.87 18.70
N MET A 168 7.78 -12.99 19.09
CA MET A 168 6.47 -13.39 19.59
C MET A 168 5.52 -13.69 18.42
N GLU A 169 4.78 -14.80 18.52
CA GLU A 169 3.92 -15.28 17.43
C GLU A 169 2.62 -14.48 17.27
N LYS A 170 2.10 -13.94 18.37
CA LYS A 170 0.80 -13.25 18.37
C LYS A 170 1.02 -11.75 18.58
N CYS A 171 0.48 -10.96 17.65
CA CYS A 171 0.46 -9.51 17.77
C CYS A 171 -0.91 -8.99 17.33
N ARG A 172 -1.47 -8.08 18.14
CA ARG A 172 -2.64 -7.29 17.78
C ARG A 172 -2.47 -5.89 18.35
N PHE A 173 -2.27 -4.91 17.48
CA PHE A 173 -2.23 -3.51 17.86
C PHE A 173 -3.60 -3.03 18.35
N LYS A 174 -3.60 -2.22 19.41
CA LYS A 174 -4.81 -1.66 20.01
C LYS A 174 -5.29 -0.45 19.20
N ILE A 175 -5.97 -0.74 18.10
CA ILE A 175 -6.60 0.26 17.22
C ILE A 175 -8.11 0.12 17.33
N ASP A 176 -8.84 1.24 17.27
CA ASP A 176 -10.30 1.21 17.22
C ASP A 176 -10.77 1.28 15.76
N LEU A 177 -11.10 0.12 15.20
CA LEU A 177 -11.57 0.01 13.81
C LEU A 177 -12.95 0.69 13.62
N LYS A 178 -13.64 1.10 14.69
CA LYS A 178 -14.89 1.85 14.63
C LYS A 178 -14.70 3.33 14.28
N GLU A 179 -13.47 3.82 14.26
CA GLU A 179 -13.14 5.17 13.77
C GLU A 179 -13.08 5.24 12.23
N GLY A 180 -13.22 4.11 11.53
CA GLY A 180 -13.25 4.06 10.06
C GLY A 180 -11.98 4.67 9.44
N TYR A 181 -12.15 5.52 8.42
CA TYR A 181 -11.03 6.22 7.77
C TYR A 181 -10.30 7.23 8.67
N MET A 182 -10.88 7.61 9.82
CA MET A 182 -10.25 8.53 10.77
C MET A 182 -9.37 7.81 11.80
N ILE A 183 -9.25 6.47 11.69
CA ILE A 183 -8.45 5.67 12.61
C ILE A 183 -6.99 6.13 12.66
N PHE A 184 -6.47 6.28 13.89
CA PHE A 184 -5.09 6.66 14.11
C PHE A 184 -4.18 5.42 14.17
N LEU A 185 -3.18 5.36 13.28
CA LEU A 185 -2.29 4.19 13.10
C LEU A 185 -0.80 4.56 13.37
N PRO A 186 -0.45 5.07 14.57
CA PRO A 186 0.89 5.58 14.85
C PRO A 186 1.96 4.48 14.90
N HIS A 187 1.57 3.23 15.15
CA HIS A 187 2.50 2.11 15.22
C HIS A 187 3.16 1.84 13.86
N LEU A 188 2.50 2.13 12.74
CA LEU A 188 3.03 1.82 11.41
C LEU A 188 4.35 2.55 11.08
N SER A 189 4.46 3.84 11.40
CA SER A 189 5.72 4.58 11.21
C SER A 189 6.80 4.09 12.17
N ARG A 190 6.41 3.78 13.42
CA ARG A 190 7.32 3.30 14.46
C ARG A 190 7.89 1.91 14.16
N LEU A 191 7.07 0.98 13.63
CA LEU A 191 7.53 -0.33 13.16
C LEU A 191 8.52 -0.20 12.00
N ARG A 192 8.26 0.69 11.03
CA ARG A 192 9.23 0.96 9.95
C ARG A 192 10.55 1.48 10.49
N ASN A 193 10.53 2.33 11.51
CA ASN A 193 11.75 2.81 12.15
C ASN A 193 12.49 1.68 12.88
N GLY A 194 11.79 0.81 13.61
CA GLY A 194 12.40 -0.37 14.24
C GLY A 194 13.07 -1.31 13.24
N VAL A 195 12.39 -1.59 12.11
CA VAL A 195 12.96 -2.38 11.01
C VAL A 195 14.20 -1.72 10.40
N ARG A 196 14.22 -0.39 10.26
CA ARG A 196 15.40 0.35 9.77
C ARG A 196 16.58 0.27 10.74
N LEU A 197 16.33 0.28 12.05
CA LEU A 197 17.39 0.07 13.06
C LEU A 197 17.99 -1.33 12.95
N LEU A 198 17.16 -2.37 12.87
CA LEU A 198 17.62 -3.76 12.72
C LEU A 198 18.39 -3.96 11.42
N ALA A 199 17.92 -3.38 10.31
CA ALA A 199 18.62 -3.46 9.03
C ALA A 199 19.99 -2.74 9.08
N LEU A 200 20.08 -1.64 9.83
CA LEU A 200 21.32 -0.92 10.04
C LEU A 200 22.31 -1.71 10.91
N GLU A 201 21.83 -2.35 11.98
CA GLU A 201 22.63 -3.23 12.82
C GLU A 201 23.13 -4.43 12.04
N SER A 202 22.26 -5.10 11.28
CA SER A 202 22.58 -6.21 10.38
C SER A 202 23.67 -5.83 9.37
N LEU A 203 23.60 -4.62 8.79
CA LEU A 203 24.61 -4.10 7.87
C LEU A 203 25.97 -3.97 8.57
N LEU A 204 26.05 -3.32 9.75
CA LEU A 204 27.31 -3.17 10.48
C LEU A 204 27.85 -4.50 11.00
N ALA A 205 26.97 -5.42 11.40
CA ALA A 205 27.34 -6.76 11.84
C ALA A 205 27.98 -7.54 10.69
N SER A 206 27.42 -7.46 9.49
CA SER A 206 27.99 -8.10 8.29
C SER A 206 29.39 -7.57 7.93
N GLU A 207 29.67 -6.27 8.10
CA GLU A 207 31.01 -5.71 7.87
C GLU A 207 32.04 -6.19 8.90
N LYS A 208 31.62 -6.43 10.15
CA LYS A 208 32.49 -6.89 11.23
C LYS A 208 32.68 -8.42 11.26
N GLY A 209 31.98 -9.16 10.39
CA GLY A 209 31.95 -10.61 10.41
C GLY A 209 31.10 -11.21 11.54
N ASP A 210 30.26 -10.41 12.21
CA ASP A 210 29.29 -10.90 13.20
C ASP A 210 28.04 -11.43 12.49
N LEU A 211 28.18 -12.65 11.96
CA LEU A 211 27.16 -13.29 11.14
C LEU A 211 25.89 -13.65 11.92
N GLU A 212 26.01 -14.05 13.19
CA GLU A 212 24.84 -14.43 13.99
C GLU A 212 23.93 -13.24 14.26
N THR A 213 24.49 -12.10 14.70
CA THR A 213 23.70 -10.86 14.86
C THR A 213 23.06 -10.45 13.54
N CYS A 214 23.81 -10.52 12.44
CA CYS A 214 23.30 -10.17 11.11
C CYS A 214 22.09 -11.02 10.69
N LEU A 215 22.19 -12.34 10.86
CA LEU A 215 21.13 -13.30 10.52
C LEU A 215 19.91 -13.13 11.42
N GLU A 216 20.12 -13.01 12.74
CA GLU A 216 19.03 -12.77 13.69
C GLU A 216 18.28 -11.47 13.39
N ASP A 217 18.98 -10.38 13.08
CA ASP A 217 18.35 -9.10 12.78
C ASP A 217 17.47 -9.17 11.53
N ILE A 218 17.92 -9.89 10.49
CA ILE A 218 17.10 -10.14 9.29
C ILE A 218 15.83 -10.92 9.66
N GLU A 219 15.94 -11.95 10.49
CA GLU A 219 14.80 -12.73 10.98
C GLU A 219 13.84 -11.87 11.82
N TYR A 220 14.36 -10.96 12.64
CA TYR A 220 13.56 -10.01 13.42
C TYR A 220 12.81 -9.04 12.53
N ILE A 221 13.40 -8.56 11.43
CA ILE A 221 12.69 -7.72 10.47
C ILE A 221 11.49 -8.46 9.89
N PHE A 222 11.66 -9.72 9.47
CA PHE A 222 10.55 -10.55 9.02
C PHE A 222 9.51 -10.79 10.12
N GLY A 223 9.93 -10.97 11.37
CA GLY A 223 9.05 -11.05 12.54
C GLY A 223 8.20 -9.80 12.75
N ILE A 224 8.81 -8.61 12.63
CA ILE A 224 8.08 -7.34 12.68
C ILE A 224 7.06 -7.24 11.55
N ALA A 225 7.42 -7.62 10.33
CA ALA A 225 6.48 -7.59 9.21
C ALA A 225 5.27 -8.52 9.45
N ARG A 226 5.50 -9.71 10.01
CA ARG A 226 4.42 -10.66 10.39
C ARG A 226 3.46 -10.11 11.44
N SER A 227 3.91 -9.19 12.31
CA SER A 227 3.04 -8.57 13.32
C SER A 227 1.83 -7.82 12.74
N LEU A 228 1.88 -7.45 11.46
CA LEU A 228 0.81 -6.77 10.72
C LEU A 228 -0.06 -7.71 9.87
N ASP A 229 0.20 -9.02 9.86
CA ASP A 229 -0.47 -9.99 8.95
C ASP A 229 -1.99 -10.01 9.05
N ARG A 230 -2.52 -9.71 10.24
CA ARG A 230 -3.95 -9.82 10.56
C ARG A 230 -4.68 -8.48 10.59
N GLU A 231 -3.95 -7.37 10.52
CA GLU A 231 -4.53 -6.03 10.58
C GLU A 231 -5.27 -5.71 9.27
N PRO A 232 -6.61 -5.53 9.29
CA PRO A 232 -7.41 -5.49 8.08
C PRO A 232 -7.49 -4.08 7.48
N VAL A 233 -6.33 -3.45 7.25
CA VAL A 233 -6.26 -2.09 6.69
C VAL A 233 -5.20 -2.05 5.58
N LEU A 234 -5.50 -1.38 4.46
CA LEU A 234 -4.59 -1.35 3.31
C LEU A 234 -3.25 -0.71 3.63
N ILE A 235 -3.23 0.38 4.38
CA ILE A 235 -1.96 1.03 4.76
C ILE A 235 -1.08 0.11 5.59
N SER A 236 -1.66 -0.73 6.45
CA SER A 236 -0.93 -1.73 7.26
C SER A 236 -0.34 -2.83 6.38
N PHE A 237 -1.08 -3.30 5.37
CA PHE A 237 -0.55 -4.21 4.33
C PHE A 237 0.61 -3.58 3.54
N LEU A 238 0.51 -2.31 3.14
CA LEU A 238 1.57 -1.61 2.43
C LEU A 238 2.83 -1.43 3.29
N VAL A 239 2.65 -1.11 4.57
CA VAL A 239 3.75 -0.96 5.52
C VAL A 239 4.43 -2.30 5.79
N ARG A 240 3.67 -3.39 5.94
CA ARG A 240 4.22 -4.75 5.99
C ARG A 240 5.09 -5.07 4.78
N ASN A 241 4.62 -4.75 3.57
CA ASN A 241 5.40 -4.98 2.34
C ASN A 241 6.68 -4.14 2.32
N ALA A 242 6.64 -2.90 2.83
CA ALA A 242 7.83 -2.08 2.98
C ALA A 242 8.83 -2.69 3.98
N CYS A 243 8.37 -3.25 5.10
CA CYS A 243 9.23 -3.96 6.05
C CYS A 243 9.88 -5.20 5.42
N ASN A 244 9.11 -6.01 4.69
CA ASN A 244 9.65 -7.16 3.95
C ASN A 244 10.68 -6.74 2.88
N ALA A 245 10.42 -5.64 2.15
CA ALA A 245 11.38 -5.12 1.18
C ALA A 245 12.71 -4.73 1.83
N ILE A 246 12.67 -4.15 3.04
CA ILE A 246 13.87 -3.83 3.82
C ILE A 246 14.61 -5.12 4.23
N ALA A 247 13.91 -6.17 4.68
CA ALA A 247 14.53 -7.45 5.00
C ALA A 247 15.23 -8.07 3.78
N ILE A 248 14.57 -8.09 2.62
CA ILE A 248 15.16 -8.63 1.39
C ILE A 248 16.40 -7.84 0.96
N ASN A 249 16.36 -6.51 1.08
CA ASN A 249 17.55 -5.69 0.84
C ASN A 249 18.68 -5.97 1.84
N ALA A 250 18.35 -6.32 3.09
CA ALA A 250 19.35 -6.73 4.08
C ALA A 250 19.98 -8.10 3.70
N VAL A 251 19.19 -9.04 3.18
CA VAL A 251 19.71 -10.31 2.62
C VAL A 251 20.62 -10.03 1.41
N GLU A 252 20.22 -9.13 0.51
CA GLU A 252 21.05 -8.70 -0.64
C GLU A 252 22.40 -8.12 -0.17
N ASN A 253 22.37 -7.27 0.85
CA ASN A 253 23.58 -6.69 1.47
C ASN A 253 24.48 -7.74 2.11
N LEU A 254 23.91 -8.73 2.83
CA LEU A 254 24.64 -9.80 3.50
C LEU A 254 25.36 -10.70 2.49
N LEU A 255 24.62 -11.22 1.49
CA LEU A 255 25.17 -12.12 0.48
C LEU A 255 26.25 -11.47 -0.41
N SER A 256 26.21 -10.15 -0.53
CA SER A 256 27.24 -9.37 -1.22
C SER A 256 28.50 -9.12 -0.36
N ARG A 257 28.46 -9.38 0.95
CA ARG A 257 29.58 -9.10 1.86
C ARG A 257 30.26 -10.35 2.37
N VAL A 258 29.49 -11.41 2.57
CA VAL A 258 29.97 -12.61 3.24
C VAL A 258 29.56 -13.87 2.48
N GLU A 259 30.45 -14.86 2.48
CA GLU A 259 30.11 -16.22 2.07
C GLU A 259 29.42 -16.94 3.24
N LEU A 260 28.18 -17.37 3.02
CA LEU A 260 27.43 -18.15 4.01
C LEU A 260 27.61 -19.65 3.78
N ASP A 261 27.53 -20.41 4.86
CA ASP A 261 27.46 -21.87 4.79
C ASP A 261 26.04 -22.38 4.45
N GLU A 262 25.92 -23.70 4.27
CA GLU A 262 24.66 -24.34 3.90
C GLU A 262 23.55 -24.13 4.96
N ALA A 263 23.89 -24.18 6.24
CA ALA A 263 22.91 -24.04 7.32
C ALA A 263 22.40 -22.60 7.40
N GLN A 264 23.28 -21.62 7.24
CA GLN A 264 22.96 -20.20 7.21
C GLN A 264 22.12 -19.82 5.98
N LEU A 265 22.45 -20.35 4.80
CA LEU A 265 21.64 -20.16 3.59
C LEU A 265 20.22 -20.73 3.79
N GLN A 266 20.11 -21.94 4.33
CA GLN A 266 18.81 -22.56 4.59
C GLN A 266 18.01 -21.81 5.66
N ARG A 267 18.67 -21.25 6.67
CA ARG A 267 18.05 -20.42 7.71
C ARG A 267 17.33 -19.21 7.11
N ILE A 268 17.99 -18.46 6.21
CA ILE A 268 17.38 -17.32 5.52
C ILE A 268 16.25 -17.78 4.59
N MET A 269 16.45 -18.88 3.85
CA MET A 269 15.41 -19.42 2.96
C MET A 269 14.12 -19.74 3.75
N ASN A 270 14.25 -20.36 4.92
CA ASN A 270 13.11 -20.66 5.80
C ASN A 270 12.45 -19.37 6.32
N ALA A 271 13.24 -18.36 6.70
CA ALA A 271 12.71 -17.07 7.14
C ALA A 271 11.89 -16.36 6.06
N ILE A 272 12.34 -16.39 4.80
CA ILE A 272 11.62 -15.83 3.65
C ILE A 272 10.34 -16.63 3.38
N GLN A 273 10.40 -17.96 3.36
CA GLN A 273 9.23 -18.82 3.11
C GLN A 273 8.10 -18.56 4.11
N ASN A 274 8.44 -18.34 5.38
CA ASN A 274 7.47 -18.07 6.45
C ASN A 274 6.77 -16.70 6.37
N THR A 275 7.07 -15.87 5.36
CA THR A 275 6.49 -14.52 5.21
C THR A 275 5.39 -14.43 4.15
N GLU A 276 5.23 -15.47 3.32
CA GLU A 276 4.22 -15.46 2.26
C GLU A 276 2.82 -15.60 2.86
N ASN A 277 2.01 -14.53 2.73
CA ASN A 277 0.62 -14.50 3.15
C ASN A 277 -0.28 -14.28 1.92
N PRO A 278 -0.83 -15.35 1.31
CA PRO A 278 -1.61 -15.24 0.08
C PRO A 278 -2.89 -14.43 0.25
N TYR A 279 -3.42 -14.30 1.48
CA TYR A 279 -4.70 -13.64 1.77
C TYR A 279 -4.55 -12.23 2.38
N GLY A 280 -3.33 -11.74 2.61
CA GLY A 280 -3.08 -10.45 3.26
C GLY A 280 -3.75 -9.26 2.54
N LEU A 281 -3.61 -9.19 1.21
CA LEU A 281 -4.26 -8.14 0.42
C LEU A 281 -5.79 -8.27 0.45
N ASN A 282 -6.32 -9.48 0.30
CA ASN A 282 -7.77 -9.72 0.34
C ASN A 282 -8.39 -9.23 1.66
N ARG A 283 -7.71 -9.50 2.78
CA ARG A 283 -8.09 -9.03 4.11
C ARG A 283 -8.10 -7.51 4.21
N ALA A 284 -7.07 -6.84 3.70
CA ALA A 284 -7.00 -5.39 3.67
C ALA A 284 -8.13 -4.78 2.82
N LEU A 285 -8.40 -5.32 1.63
CA LEU A 285 -9.48 -4.86 0.76
C LEU A 285 -10.86 -5.03 1.40
N ALA A 286 -11.07 -6.10 2.19
CA ALA A 286 -12.29 -6.28 2.95
C ALA A 286 -12.50 -5.16 3.98
N GLY A 287 -11.44 -4.72 4.67
CA GLY A 287 -11.50 -3.59 5.59
C GLY A 287 -11.76 -2.26 4.90
N GLU A 288 -11.09 -1.98 3.78
CA GLU A 288 -11.35 -0.80 2.95
C GLU A 288 -12.80 -0.74 2.48
N ASN A 289 -13.38 -1.90 2.13
CA ASN A 289 -14.78 -1.99 1.77
C ASN A 289 -15.70 -1.55 2.91
N VAL A 290 -15.46 -2.03 4.13
CA VAL A 290 -16.23 -1.62 5.32
C VAL A 290 -16.07 -0.12 5.58
N PHE A 291 -14.85 0.41 5.53
CA PHE A 291 -14.60 1.85 5.75
C PHE A 291 -15.36 2.72 4.75
N PHE A 292 -15.34 2.35 3.47
CA PHE A 292 -16.08 3.07 2.44
C PHE A 292 -17.60 3.01 2.65
N ILE A 293 -18.12 1.83 3.01
CA ILE A 293 -19.55 1.61 3.22
C ILE A 293 -20.04 2.35 4.46
N ASP A 294 -19.25 2.43 5.52
CA ASP A 294 -19.66 3.12 6.75
C ASP A 294 -19.61 4.65 6.61
N MET A 295 -18.69 5.18 5.79
CA MET A 295 -18.46 6.61 5.63
C MET A 295 -19.73 7.41 5.27
N ASP A 296 -20.02 8.46 6.05
CA ASP A 296 -21.04 9.46 5.73
C ASP A 296 -20.50 10.46 4.69
N TRP A 297 -20.47 10.02 3.44
CA TRP A 297 -20.03 10.82 2.30
C TRP A 297 -20.73 12.18 2.21
N SER A 298 -21.93 12.35 2.77
CA SER A 298 -22.61 13.66 2.77
C SER A 298 -21.87 14.72 3.57
N LYS A 299 -21.18 14.34 4.64
CA LYS A 299 -20.34 15.26 5.43
C LYS A 299 -19.08 15.64 4.68
N PHE A 300 -18.46 14.67 4.01
CA PHE A 300 -17.27 14.87 3.20
C PHE A 300 -17.51 15.91 2.09
N TRP A 301 -18.62 15.77 1.36
CA TRP A 301 -19.03 16.75 0.35
C TRP A 301 -19.25 18.15 0.90
N ALA A 302 -19.80 18.25 2.11
CA ALA A 302 -19.98 19.52 2.79
C ALA A 302 -18.66 20.19 3.20
N SER A 303 -17.59 19.42 3.49
CA SER A 303 -16.29 19.96 3.91
C SER A 303 -15.33 20.23 2.76
N GLU A 304 -15.27 19.38 1.73
CA GLU A 304 -14.25 19.48 0.67
C GLU A 304 -14.69 20.26 -0.57
N VAL A 305 -15.98 20.21 -0.95
CA VAL A 305 -16.46 20.85 -2.19
C VAL A 305 -16.89 22.30 -1.96
N LEU A 306 -17.11 22.71 -0.71
CA LEU A 306 -17.58 24.04 -0.32
C LEU A 306 -16.60 24.81 0.57
N SER A 307 -15.32 24.43 0.63
CA SER A 307 -14.29 25.18 1.36
C SER A 307 -14.01 26.58 0.79
N GLY A 308 -14.76 27.03 -0.23
CA GLY A 308 -14.88 28.44 -0.61
C GLY A 308 -16.14 29.07 -0.02
N GLU A 309 -15.98 29.87 1.04
CA GLU A 309 -16.94 30.89 1.55
C GLU A 309 -18.44 30.51 1.57
N GLY A 310 -18.79 29.25 1.80
CA GLY A 310 -20.18 28.81 1.91
C GLY A 310 -20.81 29.18 3.26
N SER A 311 -22.00 29.78 3.26
CA SER A 311 -22.80 29.95 4.49
C SER A 311 -23.22 28.59 5.07
N SER A 312 -23.26 28.47 6.40
CA SER A 312 -23.64 27.23 7.11
C SER A 312 -24.99 26.65 6.68
N ALA A 313 -25.91 27.50 6.21
CA ALA A 313 -27.21 27.11 5.66
C ALA A 313 -27.07 26.32 4.34
N GLY A 314 -26.20 26.74 3.42
CA GLY A 314 -25.95 26.04 2.15
C GLY A 314 -25.36 24.65 2.35
N THR A 315 -24.42 24.53 3.29
CA THR A 315 -23.83 23.25 3.71
C THR A 315 -24.88 22.29 4.24
N SER A 316 -25.79 22.77 5.09
CA SER A 316 -26.87 21.94 5.66
C SER A 316 -27.88 21.46 4.60
N ALA A 317 -28.19 22.29 3.60
CA ALA A 317 -29.10 21.95 2.52
C ALA A 317 -28.50 20.88 1.59
N LEU A 318 -27.20 20.96 1.29
CA LEU A 318 -26.50 19.97 0.46
C LEU A 318 -26.43 18.61 1.16
N ILE A 319 -26.12 18.57 2.46
CA ILE A 319 -26.13 17.33 3.26
C ILE A 319 -27.51 16.67 3.18
N LYS A 320 -28.58 17.45 3.40
CA LYS A 320 -29.97 16.95 3.32
C LYS A 320 -30.29 16.45 1.91
N PHE A 321 -29.91 17.20 0.88
CA PHE A 321 -30.10 16.79 -0.52
C PHE A 321 -29.41 15.45 -0.80
N GLN A 322 -28.16 15.25 -0.36
CA GLN A 322 -27.46 13.98 -0.59
C GLN A 322 -28.08 12.80 0.16
N LYS A 323 -28.55 13.01 1.39
CA LYS A 323 -29.22 11.96 2.19
C LYS A 323 -30.55 11.54 1.58
N ILE A 324 -31.35 12.51 1.12
CA ILE A 324 -32.68 12.25 0.55
C ILE A 324 -32.54 11.74 -0.89
N SER A 325 -31.59 12.23 -1.68
CA SER A 325 -31.48 11.85 -3.10
C SER A 325 -30.99 10.41 -3.33
N GLY A 326 -30.50 9.71 -2.31
CA GLY A 326 -30.00 8.33 -2.44
C GLY A 326 -28.59 8.22 -3.05
N ILE A 327 -27.91 9.35 -3.32
CA ILE A 327 -26.56 9.39 -3.92
C ILE A 327 -25.58 8.55 -3.11
N SER A 328 -25.60 8.65 -1.78
CA SER A 328 -24.70 7.86 -0.91
C SER A 328 -24.87 6.35 -1.08
N MET A 329 -26.11 5.84 -1.15
CA MET A 329 -26.35 4.41 -1.42
C MET A 329 -25.85 4.02 -2.80
N LYS A 330 -26.08 4.88 -3.80
CA LYS A 330 -25.58 4.63 -5.15
C LYS A 330 -24.05 4.59 -5.21
N SER A 331 -23.35 5.48 -4.51
CA SER A 331 -21.88 5.46 -4.37
C SER A 331 -21.39 4.14 -3.78
N LYS A 332 -22.06 3.63 -2.73
CA LYS A 332 -21.72 2.33 -2.11
C LYS A 332 -21.93 1.17 -3.08
N ILE A 333 -23.00 1.18 -3.86
CA ILE A 333 -23.26 0.16 -4.88
C ILE A 333 -22.16 0.16 -5.96
N ILE A 334 -21.81 1.33 -6.49
CA ILE A 334 -20.75 1.50 -7.49
C ILE A 334 -19.39 1.05 -6.91
N TRP A 335 -19.09 1.43 -5.68
CA TRP A 335 -17.90 0.98 -4.97
C TRP A 335 -17.82 -0.54 -4.88
N MET A 336 -18.93 -1.20 -4.51
CA MET A 336 -18.98 -2.65 -4.41
C MET A 336 -18.82 -3.35 -5.77
N GLU A 337 -19.17 -2.70 -6.87
CA GLU A 337 -18.90 -3.18 -8.24
C GLU A 337 -17.41 -3.11 -8.61
N PHE A 338 -16.65 -2.23 -7.95
CA PHE A 338 -15.19 -2.12 -8.11
C PHE A 338 -14.42 -3.04 -7.14
N ILE A 339 -14.69 -2.94 -5.83
CA ILE A 339 -13.87 -3.58 -4.80
C ILE A 339 -14.09 -5.11 -4.73
N THR A 340 -15.30 -5.60 -5.04
CA THR A 340 -15.61 -7.04 -4.93
C THR A 340 -14.82 -7.88 -5.95
N PRO A 341 -14.76 -7.50 -7.25
CA PRO A 341 -13.84 -8.14 -8.19
C PRO A 341 -12.37 -8.05 -7.74
N ALA A 342 -11.91 -6.90 -7.26
CA ALA A 342 -10.54 -6.74 -6.78
C ALA A 342 -10.21 -7.66 -5.60
N MET A 343 -11.16 -7.85 -4.67
CA MET A 343 -11.05 -8.82 -3.58
C MET A 343 -10.91 -10.25 -4.11
N GLU A 344 -11.70 -10.64 -5.11
CA GLU A 344 -11.63 -11.97 -5.70
C GLU A 344 -10.31 -12.19 -6.46
N ASP A 345 -9.93 -11.23 -7.30
CA ASP A 345 -8.70 -11.26 -8.08
C ASP A 345 -7.47 -11.36 -7.18
N SER A 346 -7.48 -10.68 -6.03
CA SER A 346 -6.37 -10.71 -5.08
C SER A 346 -6.05 -12.09 -4.50
N LYS A 347 -6.97 -13.06 -4.61
CA LYS A 347 -6.79 -14.46 -4.18
C LYS A 347 -6.23 -15.37 -5.28
N LYS A 348 -6.23 -14.93 -6.54
CA LYS A 348 -5.77 -15.71 -7.68
C LYS A 348 -4.24 -15.81 -7.69
N PRO A 349 -3.66 -16.86 -8.31
CA PRO A 349 -2.22 -16.91 -8.53
C PRO A 349 -1.76 -15.81 -9.49
N PHE A 350 -0.51 -15.39 -9.36
CA PHE A 350 0.13 -14.49 -10.31
C PHE A 350 0.64 -15.25 -11.55
N PRO A 351 0.65 -14.65 -12.75
CA PRO A 351 0.27 -13.26 -13.09
C PRO A 351 -1.23 -13.06 -13.34
N LYS A 352 -2.06 -14.11 -13.20
CA LYS A 352 -3.51 -14.03 -13.48
C LYS A 352 -4.21 -12.95 -12.65
N ALA A 353 -3.87 -12.83 -11.36
CA ALA A 353 -4.40 -11.76 -10.51
C ALA A 353 -4.16 -10.35 -11.10
N LEU A 354 -2.95 -10.06 -11.62
CA LEU A 354 -2.64 -8.77 -12.24
C LEU A 354 -3.46 -8.53 -13.51
N LYS A 355 -3.54 -9.55 -14.38
CA LYS A 355 -4.28 -9.48 -15.65
C LYS A 355 -5.77 -9.25 -15.41
N ASP A 356 -6.37 -10.05 -14.53
CA ASP A 356 -7.80 -9.96 -14.24
C ASP A 356 -8.14 -8.62 -13.57
N THR A 357 -7.33 -8.15 -12.61
CA THR A 357 -7.53 -6.82 -12.00
C THR A 357 -7.36 -5.69 -13.02
N ALA A 358 -6.34 -5.74 -13.89
CA ALA A 358 -6.17 -4.71 -14.92
C ALA A 358 -7.35 -4.67 -15.90
N VAL A 359 -7.87 -5.82 -16.31
CA VAL A 359 -9.07 -5.90 -17.16
C VAL A 359 -10.30 -5.33 -16.45
N ASN A 360 -10.50 -5.70 -15.18
CA ASN A 360 -11.63 -5.24 -14.38
C ASN A 360 -11.58 -3.73 -14.11
N ASP A 361 -10.41 -3.23 -13.73
CA ASP A 361 -10.14 -1.80 -13.50
C ASP A 361 -10.35 -1.01 -14.79
N ASN A 362 -9.74 -1.44 -15.91
CA ASN A 362 -9.90 -0.78 -17.20
C ASN A 362 -11.36 -0.77 -17.66
N ALA A 363 -12.07 -1.90 -17.54
CA ALA A 363 -13.49 -1.96 -17.88
C ALA A 363 -14.33 -1.05 -16.95
N PHE A 364 -13.96 -0.95 -15.67
CA PHE A 364 -14.61 -0.04 -14.74
C PHE A 364 -14.35 1.42 -15.10
N TYR A 365 -13.09 1.80 -15.39
CA TYR A 365 -12.72 3.16 -15.80
C TYR A 365 -13.31 3.55 -17.16
N GLU A 366 -13.35 2.62 -18.12
CA GLU A 366 -13.93 2.84 -19.43
C GLU A 366 -15.44 3.06 -19.32
N ARG A 367 -16.16 2.20 -18.58
CA ARG A 367 -17.57 2.44 -18.25
C ARG A 367 -17.72 3.77 -17.54
N ALA A 368 -16.96 4.00 -16.47
CA ALA A 368 -17.02 5.23 -15.72
C ALA A 368 -16.77 6.48 -16.54
N GLY A 369 -15.88 6.43 -17.55
CA GLY A 369 -15.48 7.54 -18.42
C GLY A 369 -16.42 7.77 -19.61
N LYS A 370 -16.73 6.72 -20.39
CA LYS A 370 -17.68 6.76 -21.51
C LYS A 370 -19.09 7.00 -21.01
N GLU A 371 -19.49 6.30 -19.94
CA GLU A 371 -20.74 6.62 -19.29
C GLU A 371 -20.62 8.03 -18.69
N ARG A 372 -19.51 8.46 -18.04
CA ARG A 372 -19.43 9.81 -17.43
C ARG A 372 -19.89 10.92 -18.33
N SER A 373 -19.45 10.95 -19.59
CA SER A 373 -19.84 12.02 -20.50
C SER A 373 -21.35 12.01 -20.76
N SER A 374 -21.97 10.83 -20.81
CA SER A 374 -23.42 10.59 -20.95
C SER A 374 -24.20 10.52 -19.62
N LEU A 375 -23.52 10.45 -18.47
CA LEU A 375 -24.12 10.27 -17.15
C LEU A 375 -24.88 11.53 -16.77
N SER A 376 -26.05 11.33 -16.14
CA SER A 376 -26.78 12.43 -15.54
C SER A 376 -25.91 13.13 -14.48
N PRO A 377 -26.14 14.44 -14.19
CA PRO A 377 -25.45 15.12 -13.09
C PRO A 377 -25.52 14.35 -11.76
N TYR A 378 -26.65 13.67 -11.51
CA TYR A 378 -26.86 12.82 -10.35
C TYR A 378 -25.87 11.63 -10.28
N ASP A 379 -25.66 10.93 -11.39
CA ASP A 379 -24.76 9.76 -11.44
C ASP A 379 -23.29 10.18 -11.30
N LYS A 380 -22.93 11.34 -11.86
CA LYS A 380 -21.60 11.92 -11.69
C LYS A 380 -21.29 12.19 -10.22
N LEU A 381 -22.27 12.69 -9.45
CA LEU A 381 -22.12 12.90 -8.00
C LEU A 381 -21.92 11.59 -7.25
N ALA A 382 -22.63 10.52 -7.63
CA ALA A 382 -22.46 9.21 -7.01
C ALA A 382 -21.06 8.60 -7.26
N PHE A 383 -20.40 8.93 -8.37
CA PHE A 383 -19.10 8.38 -8.73
C PHE A 383 -17.91 9.06 -8.03
N ILE A 384 -18.04 10.32 -7.59
CA ILE A 384 -16.91 11.11 -7.08
C ILE A 384 -16.21 10.46 -5.86
N PRO A 385 -16.93 10.03 -4.80
CA PRO A 385 -16.32 9.28 -3.70
C PRO A 385 -15.48 8.07 -4.14
N VAL A 386 -15.98 7.31 -5.12
CA VAL A 386 -15.31 6.13 -5.66
C VAL A 386 -14.03 6.55 -6.38
N GLY A 387 -14.13 7.55 -7.26
CA GLY A 387 -12.99 8.10 -8.01
C GLY A 387 -11.84 8.60 -7.14
N MET A 388 -12.12 9.05 -5.92
CA MET A 388 -11.10 9.52 -4.98
C MET A 388 -10.34 8.37 -4.30
N MET A 389 -11.02 7.27 -3.97
CA MET A 389 -10.43 6.16 -3.23
C MET A 389 -9.71 5.15 -4.15
N MET A 390 -10.20 4.98 -5.39
CA MET A 390 -9.71 3.97 -6.33
C MET A 390 -8.19 3.98 -6.63
N PRO A 391 -7.51 5.12 -6.87
CA PRO A 391 -6.11 5.09 -7.32
C PRO A 391 -5.15 4.40 -6.35
N GLY A 392 -5.40 4.49 -5.04
CA GLY A 392 -4.62 3.77 -4.03
C GLY A 392 -4.80 2.26 -4.12
N LEU A 393 -6.01 1.81 -4.44
CA LEU A 393 -6.41 0.40 -4.46
C LEU A 393 -5.97 -0.33 -5.73
N SER A 394 -6.06 0.33 -6.89
CA SER A 394 -5.65 -0.27 -8.17
C SER A 394 -4.16 -0.65 -8.18
N THR A 395 -3.33 0.07 -7.43
CA THR A 395 -1.90 -0.24 -7.31
C THR A 395 -1.58 -1.34 -6.30
N ALA A 396 -2.52 -1.71 -5.42
CA ALA A 396 -2.26 -2.61 -4.30
C ALA A 396 -1.90 -4.04 -4.76
N ILE A 397 -2.53 -4.52 -5.84
CA ILE A 397 -2.21 -5.83 -6.43
C ILE A 397 -0.81 -5.85 -7.02
N SER A 398 -0.38 -4.75 -7.65
CA SER A 398 0.98 -4.58 -8.17
C SER A 398 2.00 -4.52 -7.04
N LYS A 399 1.66 -3.91 -5.89
CA LYS A 399 2.51 -3.93 -4.69
C LYS A 399 2.64 -5.33 -4.08
N LYS A 400 1.56 -6.14 -4.12
CA LYS A 400 1.63 -7.57 -3.75
C LYS A 400 2.54 -8.36 -4.69
N ALA A 401 2.41 -8.16 -6.00
CA ALA A 401 3.27 -8.79 -7.00
C ALA A 401 4.74 -8.39 -6.81
N GLN A 402 5.00 -7.10 -6.55
CA GLN A 402 6.34 -6.56 -6.35
C GLN A 402 7.04 -7.25 -5.18
N ILE A 403 6.41 -7.34 -4.00
CA ILE A 403 7.04 -7.96 -2.85
C ILE A 403 7.23 -9.48 -3.05
N LEU A 404 6.30 -10.14 -3.72
CA LEU A 404 6.43 -11.56 -4.07
C LEU A 404 7.59 -11.80 -5.05
N ALA A 405 7.79 -10.90 -6.01
CA ALA A 405 8.92 -10.97 -6.94
C ALA A 405 10.25 -10.83 -6.19
N MET A 406 10.33 -9.90 -5.23
CA MET A 406 11.51 -9.73 -4.37
C MET A 406 11.81 -11.00 -3.55
N HIS A 407 10.79 -11.61 -2.93
CA HIS A 407 10.97 -12.85 -2.16
C HIS A 407 11.47 -13.99 -3.04
N ARG A 408 10.86 -14.17 -4.22
CA ARG A 408 11.22 -15.25 -5.16
C ARG A 408 12.61 -15.04 -5.80
N ALA A 409 12.98 -13.79 -6.08
CA ALA A 409 14.34 -13.46 -6.54
C ALA A 409 15.37 -13.77 -5.46
N ALA A 410 15.11 -13.40 -4.20
CA ALA A 410 15.99 -13.72 -3.07
C ALA A 410 16.12 -15.24 -2.83
N MET A 411 15.02 -15.98 -2.90
CA MET A 411 15.03 -17.46 -2.82
C MET A 411 15.86 -18.09 -3.95
N THR A 412 15.74 -17.54 -5.16
CA THR A 412 16.55 -17.98 -6.31
C THR A 412 18.03 -17.66 -6.10
N ALA A 413 18.36 -16.48 -5.57
CA ALA A 413 19.73 -16.11 -5.25
C ALA A 413 20.34 -17.04 -4.19
N LEU A 414 19.61 -17.30 -3.09
CA LEU A 414 20.06 -18.24 -2.05
C LEU A 414 20.33 -19.64 -2.63
N ALA A 415 19.50 -20.12 -3.55
CA ALA A 415 19.75 -21.37 -4.26
C ALA A 415 21.00 -21.32 -5.16
N ILE A 416 21.27 -20.20 -5.84
CA ILE A 416 22.53 -19.98 -6.57
C ILE A 416 23.72 -20.01 -5.62
N GLU A 417 23.61 -19.40 -4.44
CA GLU A 417 24.68 -19.40 -3.44
C GLU A 417 24.95 -20.82 -2.93
N ARG A 418 23.91 -21.64 -2.70
CA ARG A 418 24.04 -23.06 -2.35
C ARG A 418 24.70 -23.86 -3.48
N TYR A 419 24.28 -23.62 -4.74
CA TYR A 419 24.92 -24.20 -5.92
C TYR A 419 26.41 -23.84 -5.98
N ARG A 420 26.76 -22.58 -5.75
CA ARG A 420 28.15 -22.12 -5.77
C ARG A 420 28.96 -22.70 -4.62
N LEU A 421 28.37 -22.84 -3.44
CA LEU A 421 29.04 -23.47 -2.28
C LEU A 421 29.45 -24.91 -2.60
N LYS A 422 28.56 -25.69 -3.23
CA LYS A 422 28.81 -27.08 -3.63
C LYS A 422 29.77 -27.19 -4.82
N ASN A 423 29.54 -26.42 -5.88
CA ASN A 423 30.21 -26.60 -7.17
C ASN A 423 31.40 -25.67 -7.40
N ARG A 424 31.64 -24.70 -6.49
CA ARG A 424 32.67 -23.65 -6.61
C ARG A 424 32.57 -22.80 -7.88
N ALA A 425 31.40 -22.77 -8.50
CA ALA A 425 31.10 -22.00 -9.70
C ALA A 425 29.66 -21.50 -9.67
N LEU A 426 29.39 -20.39 -10.36
CA LEU A 426 28.01 -19.95 -10.60
C LEU A 426 27.35 -20.86 -11.66
N PRO A 427 26.04 -21.13 -11.56
CA PRO A 427 25.34 -21.93 -12.56
C PRO A 427 25.36 -21.24 -13.93
N GLU A 428 25.28 -22.02 -15.01
CA GLU A 428 25.19 -21.46 -16.37
C GLU A 428 23.77 -20.99 -16.69
N SER A 429 22.77 -21.71 -16.19
CA SER A 429 21.36 -21.36 -16.26
C SER A 429 20.66 -21.67 -14.93
N LEU A 430 19.48 -21.08 -14.70
CA LEU A 430 18.70 -21.34 -13.49
C LEU A 430 18.23 -22.81 -13.40
N ASP A 431 18.10 -23.52 -14.52
CA ASP A 431 17.64 -24.92 -14.53
C ASP A 431 18.57 -25.85 -13.75
N MET A 432 19.86 -25.51 -13.63
CA MET A 432 20.84 -26.26 -12.82
C MET A 432 20.55 -26.22 -11.32
N LEU A 433 19.64 -25.36 -10.86
CA LEU A 433 19.21 -25.29 -9.46
C LEU A 433 18.22 -26.40 -9.10
N VAL A 434 17.56 -27.00 -10.09
CA VAL A 434 16.51 -28.01 -9.90
C VAL A 434 17.07 -29.42 -10.19
N PRO A 435 16.70 -30.46 -9.42
CA PRO A 435 15.83 -30.44 -8.24
C PRO A 435 16.57 -30.23 -6.91
N GLU A 436 17.91 -30.17 -6.94
CA GLU A 436 18.72 -30.28 -5.72
C GLU A 436 18.62 -29.04 -4.80
N PHE A 437 18.71 -27.84 -5.36
CA PHE A 437 18.74 -26.59 -4.60
C PHE A 437 17.36 -25.95 -4.49
N LEU A 438 16.49 -26.22 -5.46
CA LEU A 438 15.09 -25.84 -5.48
C LEU A 438 14.22 -26.99 -6.02
N PRO A 439 13.03 -27.23 -5.45
CA PRO A 439 12.11 -28.24 -5.99
C PRO A 439 11.58 -27.85 -7.37
N VAL A 440 11.38 -26.54 -7.61
CA VAL A 440 10.98 -25.94 -8.87
C VAL A 440 11.46 -24.49 -8.91
N LEU A 441 11.70 -23.96 -10.11
CA LEU A 441 12.04 -22.55 -10.27
C LEU A 441 10.86 -21.65 -9.86
N PRO A 442 11.09 -20.67 -8.97
CA PRO A 442 10.09 -19.66 -8.66
C PRO A 442 9.71 -18.87 -9.92
N GLN A 443 8.40 -18.80 -10.19
CA GLN A 443 7.90 -18.00 -11.30
C GLN A 443 7.89 -16.51 -10.96
N ASP A 444 8.25 -15.67 -11.92
CA ASP A 444 8.09 -14.23 -11.82
C ASP A 444 6.59 -13.87 -11.76
N PRO A 445 6.11 -13.18 -10.71
CA PRO A 445 4.70 -12.80 -10.57
C PRO A 445 4.16 -11.90 -11.68
N PHE A 446 5.02 -11.20 -12.41
CA PHE A 446 4.59 -10.30 -13.48
C PHE A 446 4.47 -11.01 -14.82
N THR A 447 5.47 -11.83 -15.18
CA THR A 447 5.49 -12.51 -16.49
C THR A 447 4.85 -13.91 -16.44
N GLY A 448 4.88 -14.57 -15.29
CA GLY A 448 4.56 -15.99 -15.12
C GLY A 448 5.65 -16.95 -15.60
N GLY A 449 6.76 -16.42 -16.15
CA GLY A 449 7.91 -17.19 -16.61
C GLY A 449 9.02 -17.23 -15.56
N ASN A 450 10.24 -17.54 -16.03
CA ASN A 450 11.43 -17.53 -15.19
C ASN A 450 11.93 -16.09 -14.97
N PHE A 451 12.62 -15.86 -13.85
CA PHE A 451 13.37 -14.64 -13.63
C PHE A 451 14.52 -14.51 -14.64
N GLN A 452 14.88 -13.27 -14.96
CA GLN A 452 16.09 -13.00 -15.73
C GLN A 452 17.32 -13.24 -14.85
N TYR A 453 18.35 -13.88 -15.41
CA TYR A 453 19.61 -14.18 -14.72
C TYR A 453 20.80 -13.68 -15.55
N LYS A 454 21.63 -12.83 -14.95
CA LYS A 454 22.80 -12.24 -15.61
C LYS A 454 24.04 -12.38 -14.74
N LYS A 455 25.07 -13.01 -15.29
CA LYS A 455 26.42 -13.10 -14.70
C LYS A 455 27.29 -11.92 -15.11
N GLY A 456 28.25 -11.56 -14.27
CA GLY A 456 29.29 -10.57 -14.57
C GLY A 456 29.05 -9.21 -13.91
N GLY A 457 29.62 -8.16 -14.52
CA GLY A 457 29.57 -6.80 -13.99
C GLY A 457 28.17 -6.17 -14.10
N TYR A 458 27.60 -5.74 -12.97
CA TYR A 458 26.32 -5.04 -12.91
C TYR A 458 26.45 -3.72 -12.13
N ASP A 459 25.50 -2.82 -12.36
CA ASP A 459 25.57 -1.44 -11.88
C ASP A 459 24.71 -1.26 -10.60
N TYR A 460 25.35 -0.86 -9.49
CA TYR A 460 24.65 -0.30 -8.33
C TYR A 460 24.23 1.11 -8.67
N PHE A 461 22.93 1.40 -8.64
CA PHE A 461 22.47 2.77 -8.76
C PHE A 461 22.83 3.53 -7.46
N LEU A 462 23.36 4.75 -7.59
CA LEU A 462 23.80 5.66 -6.53
C LEU A 462 22.97 6.96 -6.55
N GLN A 463 22.84 7.66 -5.43
CA GLN A 463 22.22 9.00 -5.43
C GLN A 463 23.14 10.01 -6.13
N LYS A 464 22.54 11.04 -6.75
CA LYS A 464 23.23 12.03 -7.59
C LYS A 464 24.29 12.85 -6.83
N ASP A 465 24.12 13.01 -5.53
CA ASP A 465 24.86 13.99 -4.73
C ASP A 465 26.05 13.38 -3.95
N ALA A 466 26.25 12.07 -4.04
CA ALA A 466 27.37 11.39 -3.38
C ALA A 466 28.44 11.04 -4.41
N GLU A 467 29.58 11.74 -4.37
CA GLU A 467 30.74 11.40 -5.21
C GLU A 467 31.49 10.23 -4.59
N TYR A 468 31.60 9.15 -5.36
CA TYR A 468 32.27 7.93 -4.95
C TYR A 468 33.40 7.59 -5.93
N PRO A 469 34.54 7.04 -5.47
CA PRO A 469 35.58 6.55 -6.36
C PRO A 469 35.04 5.49 -7.33
N GLY A 470 35.30 5.65 -8.63
CA GLY A 470 34.84 4.71 -9.67
C GLY A 470 33.38 4.85 -10.09
N MET A 471 32.71 5.93 -9.67
CA MET A 471 31.34 6.24 -10.07
C MET A 471 31.25 6.73 -11.52
N GLU A 472 30.33 6.14 -12.28
CA GLU A 472 29.98 6.56 -13.64
C GLU A 472 28.62 7.26 -13.65
N LYS A 473 28.48 8.37 -14.39
CA LYS A 473 27.18 9.01 -14.63
C LYS A 473 26.67 8.61 -16.01
N LYS A 474 25.43 8.10 -16.09
CA LYS A 474 24.78 7.71 -17.35
C LYS A 474 23.36 8.27 -17.37
N ASN A 475 22.94 8.78 -18.53
CA ASN A 475 21.53 9.06 -18.75
C ASN A 475 20.80 7.74 -18.98
N ILE A 476 19.74 7.51 -18.20
CA ILE A 476 18.87 6.35 -18.35
C ILE A 476 17.47 6.83 -18.77
N VAL A 477 16.83 6.06 -19.63
CA VAL A 477 15.43 6.23 -19.99
C VAL A 477 14.61 5.35 -19.06
N LEU A 478 13.61 5.94 -18.43
CA LEU A 478 12.76 5.28 -17.46
C LEU A 478 11.31 5.35 -17.93
N HIS A 479 10.59 4.22 -17.89
CA HIS A 479 9.21 4.12 -18.37
C HIS A 479 8.19 4.10 -17.24
N LYS A 480 7.33 5.13 -17.15
CA LYS A 480 6.26 5.17 -16.15
C LYS A 480 5.17 4.16 -16.48
N VAL A 481 4.82 3.32 -15.51
CA VAL A 481 3.71 2.36 -15.62
C VAL A 481 2.40 3.08 -15.32
N LYS A 482 1.45 3.05 -16.27
CA LYS A 482 0.10 3.58 -16.07
C LYS A 482 -0.81 2.55 -15.41
N SER A 483 -0.77 1.34 -15.96
CA SER A 483 -1.46 0.15 -15.51
C SER A 483 -0.59 -1.07 -15.86
N PHE A 484 -0.90 -2.25 -15.33
CA PHE A 484 -0.11 -3.45 -15.61
C PHE A 484 -0.04 -3.74 -17.12
N GLY A 485 1.18 -3.74 -17.67
CA GLY A 485 1.42 -3.92 -19.11
C GLY A 485 1.21 -2.67 -19.97
N GLU A 486 0.77 -1.53 -19.43
CA GLU A 486 0.60 -0.27 -20.17
C GLU A 486 1.66 0.77 -19.78
N LYS A 487 2.33 1.30 -20.80
CA LYS A 487 3.30 2.40 -20.69
C LYS A 487 2.56 3.75 -20.75
N ALA A 488 2.85 4.66 -19.81
CA ALA A 488 2.43 6.06 -19.92
C ALA A 488 3.46 6.87 -20.71
N ASP A 489 4.51 7.32 -20.02
CA ASP A 489 5.51 8.26 -20.54
C ASP A 489 6.91 7.77 -20.16
N SER A 490 7.89 7.96 -21.06
CA SER A 490 9.30 7.79 -20.75
C SER A 490 9.94 9.11 -20.37
N TYR A 491 10.84 9.10 -19.39
CA TYR A 491 11.65 10.27 -19.06
C TYR A 491 13.11 9.88 -18.91
N GLU A 492 14.00 10.81 -19.28
CA GLU A 492 15.43 10.65 -19.05
C GLU A 492 15.80 11.15 -17.65
N LYS A 493 16.68 10.40 -17.00
CA LYS A 493 17.26 10.77 -15.70
C LYS A 493 18.73 10.46 -15.72
N GLU A 494 19.55 11.44 -15.32
CA GLU A 494 20.95 11.18 -15.05
C GLU A 494 21.05 10.35 -13.76
N ALA A 495 21.65 9.18 -13.89
CA ALA A 495 21.83 8.22 -12.82
C ALA A 495 23.31 7.92 -12.63
N CYS A 496 23.70 7.73 -11.37
CA CYS A 496 25.06 7.47 -10.99
C CYS A 496 25.21 5.99 -10.68
N PHE A 497 26.28 5.36 -11.15
CA PHE A 497 26.44 3.92 -11.10
C PHE A 497 27.81 3.53 -10.58
N LEU A 498 27.84 2.43 -9.82
CA LEU A 498 29.07 1.75 -9.46
C LEU A 498 29.02 0.31 -9.96
N ARG A 499 29.94 -0.05 -10.84
CA ARG A 499 29.98 -1.38 -11.42
C ARG A 499 30.69 -2.36 -10.49
N ARG A 500 30.07 -3.50 -10.23
CA ARG A 500 30.65 -4.60 -9.44
C ARG A 500 30.45 -5.93 -10.14
N ASN A 501 31.41 -6.84 -9.98
CA ASN A 501 31.28 -8.20 -10.50
C ASN A 501 30.37 -9.02 -9.60
N GLY A 502 29.75 -10.04 -10.18
CA GLY A 502 28.89 -10.98 -9.47
C GLY A 502 27.77 -11.47 -10.37
N TYR A 503 26.54 -11.38 -9.90
CA TYR A 503 25.36 -11.70 -10.71
C TYR A 503 24.12 -10.95 -10.23
N MET A 504 23.10 -10.95 -11.08
CA MET A 504 21.80 -10.35 -10.80
C MET A 504 20.68 -11.28 -11.22
N ILE A 505 19.64 -11.32 -10.41
CA ILE A 505 18.34 -11.93 -10.73
C ILE A 505 17.31 -10.82 -10.72
N TYR A 506 16.44 -10.74 -11.73
CA TYR A 506 15.44 -9.69 -11.77
C TYR A 506 14.13 -10.11 -12.44
N SER A 507 13.03 -9.52 -11.95
CA SER A 507 11.72 -9.56 -12.58
C SER A 507 11.57 -8.34 -13.50
N LEU A 508 10.82 -8.50 -14.60
CA LEU A 508 10.51 -7.41 -15.53
C LEU A 508 9.50 -6.40 -14.98
N GLY A 509 8.94 -6.65 -13.80
CA GLY A 509 8.01 -5.75 -13.14
C GLY A 509 6.76 -5.41 -13.97
N GLY A 510 6.15 -4.26 -13.65
CA GLY A 510 4.82 -3.90 -14.17
C GLY A 510 4.79 -3.44 -15.63
N ASN A 511 5.92 -3.01 -16.19
CA ASN A 511 6.01 -2.55 -17.59
C ASN A 511 6.32 -3.71 -18.57
N LEU A 512 6.66 -4.90 -18.05
CA LEU A 512 7.03 -6.10 -18.82
C LEU A 512 8.15 -5.83 -19.85
N THR A 513 9.02 -4.88 -19.56
CA THR A 513 10.12 -4.48 -20.43
C THR A 513 11.42 -4.69 -19.69
N ASP A 514 12.38 -5.35 -20.34
CA ASP A 514 13.72 -5.54 -19.79
C ASP A 514 14.46 -4.20 -19.79
N GLU A 515 14.51 -3.57 -18.63
CA GLU A 515 15.30 -2.37 -18.40
C GLU A 515 16.73 -2.75 -17.95
N GLY A 516 17.12 -4.03 -18.00
CA GLY A 516 18.44 -4.47 -17.57
C GLY A 516 18.65 -4.43 -16.06
N GLY A 517 17.58 -4.52 -15.27
CA GLY A 517 17.61 -4.60 -13.80
C GLY A 517 17.78 -3.26 -13.10
N PHE A 518 17.23 -2.17 -13.64
CA PHE A 518 17.26 -0.85 -12.98
C PHE A 518 16.24 -0.75 -11.84
N PRO A 519 16.66 -0.39 -10.61
CA PRO A 519 15.74 -0.19 -9.51
C PRO A 519 15.30 1.28 -9.43
N ASP A 520 14.13 1.62 -9.97
CA ASP A 520 13.46 2.89 -9.67
C ASP A 520 12.04 2.60 -9.16
N ASN A 521 11.64 3.36 -8.13
CA ASN A 521 10.31 3.32 -7.52
C ASN A 521 9.16 3.54 -8.52
N SER A 522 9.47 3.98 -9.75
CA SER A 522 8.49 4.40 -10.74
C SER A 522 8.49 3.65 -12.09
N THR A 523 9.47 2.79 -12.43
CA THR A 523 9.72 2.55 -13.88
C THR A 523 10.36 1.23 -14.37
N GLY A 524 10.14 0.07 -13.74
CA GLY A 524 10.37 -1.21 -14.44
C GLY A 524 10.76 -2.39 -13.57
N ASP A 525 12.00 -2.84 -13.70
CA ASP A 525 12.48 -4.11 -13.16
C ASP A 525 12.58 -4.14 -11.63
N ILE A 526 12.52 -5.36 -11.08
CA ILE A 526 12.69 -5.64 -9.65
C ILE A 526 13.92 -6.55 -9.48
N PRO A 527 15.09 -5.95 -9.24
CA PRO A 527 16.38 -6.65 -9.20
C PRO A 527 16.81 -7.06 -7.79
N PHE A 528 17.53 -8.17 -7.72
CA PHE A 528 18.27 -8.68 -6.57
C PHE A 528 19.72 -8.95 -7.01
N ARG A 529 20.71 -8.31 -6.36
CA ARG A 529 22.09 -8.27 -6.84
C ARG A 529 23.08 -8.83 -5.82
N ILE A 530 24.02 -9.66 -6.28
CA ILE A 530 25.09 -10.17 -5.44
C ILE A 530 26.45 -9.69 -5.95
N ALA A 531 27.13 -8.87 -5.15
CA ALA A 531 28.43 -8.29 -5.51
C ALA A 531 29.51 -9.07 -4.83
N ARG A 532 30.58 -9.36 -5.55
CA ARG A 532 31.80 -9.91 -4.98
C ARG A 532 33.03 -9.32 -5.66
#